data_AF-A0A1M6GE79-F1
#
_entry.id   AF-A0A1M6GE79-F1
#
_cell.length_a   1.000
_cell.length_b   1.000
_cell.length_c   1.000
_cell.angle_alpha   90.00
_cell.angle_beta   90.00
_cell.angle_gamma   90.00
#
_symmetry.space_group_name_H-M   'P 1'
#
loop_
_entity.id
_entity.type
_entity.pdbx_description
1 polymer ?
#
loop_
_entity_poly.entity_id
_entity_poly.type
_entity_poly.pdbx_seq_one_letter_code
_entity_poly.pdbx_strand_id
1 'polypeptide(L)'
;MISVGIDMGSVAAKAIAYDGKGIAAKVIMPTGWSPKETGQKIMEELLRLGNIEREQVAMIVGTGYGRIALPFIDRKVTEITCHGKGAYYLNPAVRTVIDIGGQDSKVIRVDEEGAVVDFLMNDKCAAGTGRFLQVMAHALEVDVSELSQIARGAEPRSINSMCTVFAESEVVSLMAEGASKESIAAGLLQSVVNKTYSLASRLGIQGKVFFSGGVARNPLLSDLLGQKLNTEVFVSPLSQFNGAIGAALIGYEHLIKG
;
A
#
# COMPACT_ATOMS: atom_id res chain seq x y z
N MET A 1 14.98 -7.38 22.98
CA MET A 1 14.80 -5.95 22.66
C MET A 1 13.88 -5.87 21.46
N ILE A 2 12.81 -5.08 21.55
CA ILE A 2 11.80 -4.98 20.50
C ILE A 2 11.93 -3.63 19.81
N SER A 3 11.90 -3.65 18.48
CA SER A 3 11.76 -2.45 17.65
C SER A 3 10.33 -2.39 17.12
N VAL A 4 9.71 -1.22 17.21
CA VAL A 4 8.36 -0.97 16.70
C VAL A 4 8.43 -0.05 15.47
N GLY A 5 7.75 -0.44 14.40
CA GLY A 5 7.53 0.40 13.23
C GLY A 5 6.07 0.82 13.14
N ILE A 6 5.81 2.12 12.99
CA ILE A 6 4.46 2.68 12.81
C ILE A 6 4.39 3.38 11.46
N ASP A 7 3.61 2.84 10.53
CA ASP A 7 3.26 3.48 9.26
C ASP A 7 1.91 4.20 9.40
N MET A 8 1.97 5.52 9.51
CA MET A 8 0.81 6.38 9.63
C MET A 8 0.38 6.89 8.25
N GLY A 9 -0.32 6.03 7.51
CA GLY A 9 -0.84 6.35 6.17
C GLY A 9 -2.09 7.25 6.23
N SER A 10 -2.58 7.68 5.06
CA SER A 10 -3.76 8.57 4.96
C SER A 10 -5.09 7.87 5.24
N VAL A 11 -5.19 6.56 4.97
CA VAL A 11 -6.42 5.78 5.17
C VAL A 11 -6.29 4.80 6.34
N ALA A 12 -5.14 4.17 6.48
CA ALA A 12 -4.88 3.19 7.53
C ALA A 12 -3.50 3.41 8.17
N ALA A 13 -3.50 3.31 9.50
CA ALA A 13 -2.33 3.20 10.34
C ALA A 13 -1.97 1.72 10.52
N LYS A 14 -0.67 1.40 10.46
CA LYS A 14 -0.15 0.03 10.61
C LYS A 14 1.00 0.05 11.59
N ALA A 15 1.05 -0.93 12.48
CA ALA A 15 2.15 -1.10 13.41
C ALA A 15 2.67 -2.53 13.40
N ILE A 16 4.00 -2.66 13.55
CA ILE A 16 4.73 -3.92 13.60
C ILE A 16 5.67 -3.88 14.79
N ALA A 17 5.66 -4.94 15.60
CA ALA A 17 6.69 -5.21 16.59
C ALA A 17 7.63 -6.29 16.05
N TYR A 18 8.93 -6.01 16.05
CA TYR A 18 9.98 -6.91 15.57
C TYR A 18 10.97 -7.20 16.71
N ASP A 19 11.25 -8.47 16.96
CA ASP A 19 12.06 -8.93 18.10
C ASP A 19 13.49 -9.37 17.72
N GLY A 20 13.86 -9.26 16.44
CA GLY A 20 15.12 -9.75 15.89
C GLY A 20 15.06 -11.15 15.30
N LYS A 21 14.03 -11.93 15.63
CA LYS A 21 13.78 -13.26 15.06
C LYS A 21 12.65 -13.21 14.03
N GLY A 22 11.69 -12.31 14.23
CA GLY A 22 10.55 -12.15 13.34
C GLY A 22 9.57 -11.06 13.80
N ILE A 23 8.40 -11.04 13.17
CA ILE A 23 7.30 -10.16 13.56
C ILE A 23 6.60 -10.77 14.77
N ALA A 24 6.71 -10.13 15.93
CA ALA A 24 6.10 -10.56 17.18
C ALA A 24 4.61 -10.15 17.28
N ALA A 25 4.26 -8.99 16.73
CA ALA A 25 2.88 -8.51 16.68
C ALA A 25 2.65 -7.59 15.48
N LYS A 26 1.39 -7.51 15.03
CA LYS A 26 0.96 -6.59 13.98
C LYS A 26 -0.45 -6.06 14.26
N VAL A 27 -0.67 -4.78 13.98
CA VAL A 27 -1.99 -4.14 14.10
C VAL A 27 -2.22 -3.21 12.91
N ILE A 28 -3.45 -3.21 12.39
CA ILE A 28 -3.92 -2.24 11.41
C ILE A 28 -5.23 -1.65 11.90
N MET A 29 -5.39 -0.33 11.75
CA MET A 29 -6.63 0.37 12.06
C MET A 29 -6.81 1.59 11.14
N PRO A 30 -8.04 2.11 10.96
CA PRO A 30 -8.25 3.34 10.22
C PRO A 30 -7.46 4.51 10.83
N THR A 31 -6.82 5.33 9.99
CA THR A 31 -6.08 6.51 10.47
C THR A 31 -7.00 7.52 11.16
N GLY A 32 -8.22 7.67 10.65
CA GLY A 32 -9.18 8.65 11.15
C GLY A 32 -8.72 10.09 10.94
N TRP A 33 -9.30 11.01 11.72
CA TRP A 33 -9.05 12.45 11.59
C TRP A 33 -7.79 12.93 12.34
N SER A 34 -7.35 12.19 13.36
CA SER A 34 -6.22 12.56 14.25
C SER A 34 -5.12 11.51 14.18
N PRO A 35 -4.11 11.69 13.30
CA PRO A 35 -2.94 10.80 13.25
C PRO A 35 -2.20 10.68 14.59
N LYS A 36 -2.24 11.73 15.42
CA LYS A 36 -1.62 11.73 16.75
C LYS A 36 -2.32 10.76 17.70
N GLU A 37 -3.64 10.85 17.82
CA GLU A 37 -4.43 9.97 18.67
C GLU A 37 -4.39 8.53 18.18
N THR A 38 -4.53 8.32 16.86
CA THR A 38 -4.44 7.00 16.26
C THR A 38 -3.05 6.39 16.44
N GLY A 39 -2.00 7.20 16.42
CA GLY A 39 -0.64 6.77 16.77
C GLY A 39 -0.53 6.18 18.17
N GLN A 40 -1.16 6.80 19.17
CA GLN A 40 -1.16 6.29 20.53
C GLN A 40 -1.98 4.99 20.62
N LYS A 41 -3.19 4.99 20.06
CA LYS A 41 -4.09 3.83 20.06
C LYS A 41 -3.47 2.60 19.38
N ILE A 42 -2.81 2.80 18.23
CA ILE A 42 -2.20 1.68 17.51
C ILE A 42 -0.99 1.11 18.26
N MET A 43 -0.25 1.94 18.99
CA MET A 43 0.85 1.50 19.84
C MET A 43 0.32 0.66 21.01
N GLU A 44 -0.67 1.15 21.73
CA GLU A 44 -1.30 0.43 22.86
C GLU A 44 -1.87 -0.93 22.41
N GLU A 45 -2.59 -0.95 21.29
CA GLU A 45 -3.17 -2.17 20.75
C GLU A 45 -2.10 -3.17 20.28
N LEU A 46 -0.99 -2.68 19.71
CA LEU A 46 0.14 -3.53 19.31
C LEU A 46 0.78 -4.21 20.52
N LEU A 47 1.03 -3.45 21.59
CA LEU A 47 1.58 -3.98 22.83
C LEU A 47 0.65 -5.02 23.45
N ARG A 48 -0.65 -4.72 23.49
CA ARG A 48 -1.67 -5.62 24.03
C ARG A 48 -1.74 -6.94 23.24
N LEU A 49 -1.81 -6.89 21.91
CA LEU A 49 -1.86 -8.11 21.08
C LEU A 49 -0.56 -8.90 21.11
N GLY A 50 0.58 -8.24 21.26
CA GLY A 50 1.88 -8.89 21.39
C GLY A 50 2.17 -9.43 22.79
N ASN A 51 1.36 -9.09 23.80
CA ASN A 51 1.69 -9.26 25.21
C ASN A 51 3.10 -8.71 25.53
N ILE A 52 3.35 -7.48 25.06
CA ILE A 52 4.64 -6.78 25.15
C ILE A 52 4.51 -5.65 26.17
N GLU A 53 5.38 -5.65 27.17
CA GLU A 53 5.51 -4.54 28.10
C GLU A 53 6.26 -3.36 27.46
N ARG A 54 5.91 -2.13 27.83
CA ARG A 54 6.46 -0.91 27.21
C ARG A 54 7.98 -0.83 27.34
N GLU A 55 8.54 -1.36 28.43
CA GLU A 55 9.96 -1.40 28.75
C GLU A 55 10.75 -2.33 27.82
N GLN A 56 10.08 -3.29 27.17
CA GLN A 56 10.71 -4.16 26.18
C GLN A 56 10.93 -3.48 24.82
N VAL A 57 10.21 -2.38 24.56
CA VAL A 57 10.34 -1.59 23.33
C VAL A 57 11.51 -0.62 23.45
N ALA A 58 12.58 -0.95 22.73
CA ALA A 58 13.84 -0.23 22.74
C ALA A 58 13.93 0.86 21.65
N MET A 59 13.14 0.74 20.58
CA MET A 59 13.10 1.74 19.51
C MET A 59 11.73 1.80 18.84
N ILE A 60 11.28 2.99 18.48
CA ILE A 60 10.06 3.27 17.74
C ILE A 60 10.39 4.14 16.52
N VAL A 61 10.11 3.61 15.33
CA VAL A 61 10.30 4.31 14.05
C VAL A 61 8.95 4.63 13.42
N GLY A 62 8.70 5.91 13.14
CA GLY A 62 7.51 6.37 12.44
C GLY A 62 7.76 6.61 10.95
N THR A 63 6.82 6.18 10.11
CA THR A 63 6.79 6.38 8.67
C THR A 63 5.38 6.71 8.15
N GLY A 64 5.23 6.86 6.84
CA GLY A 64 4.01 7.36 6.21
C GLY A 64 3.85 8.87 6.34
N TYR A 65 2.82 9.43 5.68
CA TYR A 65 2.52 10.86 5.68
C TYR A 65 2.34 11.43 7.12
N GLY A 66 1.65 10.71 7.99
CA GLY A 66 1.32 11.16 9.35
C GLY A 66 2.46 11.05 10.36
N ARG A 67 3.64 10.53 9.98
CA ARG A 67 4.79 10.34 10.89
C ARG A 67 5.21 11.60 11.64
N ILE A 68 4.99 12.78 11.04
CA ILE A 68 5.36 14.06 11.64
C ILE A 68 4.55 14.38 12.89
N ALA A 69 3.33 13.84 12.99
CA ALA A 69 2.38 14.08 14.06
C ALA A 69 2.52 13.11 15.25
N LEU A 70 3.44 12.15 15.18
CA LEU A 70 3.68 11.17 16.24
C LEU A 70 4.74 11.72 17.22
N PRO A 71 4.36 12.07 18.47
CA PRO A 71 5.28 12.73 19.41
C PRO A 71 6.21 11.75 20.15
N PHE A 72 5.92 10.46 20.12
CA PHE A 72 6.57 9.43 20.94
C PHE A 72 7.51 8.51 20.15
N ILE A 73 7.75 8.80 18.87
CA ILE A 73 8.67 8.03 18.03
C ILE A 73 10.10 8.54 18.22
N ASP A 74 11.05 7.62 18.28
CA ASP A 74 12.48 7.94 18.41
C ASP A 74 13.05 8.42 17.07
N ARG A 75 12.50 7.92 15.94
CA ARG A 75 12.98 8.27 14.60
C ARG A 75 11.87 8.41 13.58
N LYS A 76 12.03 9.38 12.66
CA LYS A 76 11.18 9.58 11.49
C LYS A 76 11.93 9.11 10.24
N VAL A 77 11.32 8.23 9.46
CA VAL A 77 11.88 7.71 8.21
C VAL A 77 10.85 7.81 7.10
N THR A 78 11.29 8.13 5.88
CA THR A 78 10.39 8.25 4.72
C THR A 78 9.76 6.90 4.39
N GLU A 79 8.53 6.92 3.90
CA GLU A 79 7.85 5.69 3.49
C GLU A 79 8.52 5.02 2.30
N ILE A 80 9.22 5.77 1.44
CA ILE A 80 9.99 5.20 0.34
C ILE A 80 11.07 4.25 0.87
N THR A 81 11.87 4.72 1.83
CA THR A 81 12.92 3.91 2.45
C THR A 81 12.33 2.71 3.20
N CYS A 82 11.25 2.93 3.97
CA CYS A 82 10.61 1.85 4.70
C CYS A 82 9.98 0.80 3.77
N HIS A 83 9.28 1.20 2.71
CA HIS A 83 8.68 0.26 1.76
C HIS A 83 9.74 -0.53 0.98
N GLY A 84 10.87 0.10 0.61
CA GLY A 84 12.00 -0.61 0.01
C GLY A 84 12.57 -1.66 0.95
N LYS A 85 12.85 -1.28 2.20
CA LYS A 85 13.40 -2.19 3.21
C LYS A 85 12.45 -3.34 3.54
N GLY A 86 11.16 -3.06 3.72
CA GLY A 86 10.15 -4.06 3.99
C GLY A 86 9.99 -5.04 2.83
N ALA A 87 10.05 -4.55 1.59
CA ALA A 87 9.93 -5.40 0.40
C ALA A 87 11.08 -6.40 0.32
N TYR A 88 12.31 -5.93 0.55
CA TYR A 88 13.49 -6.79 0.58
C TYR A 88 13.42 -7.87 1.67
N TYR A 89 12.96 -7.51 2.88
CA TYR A 89 12.75 -8.46 3.96
C TYR A 89 11.71 -9.53 3.61
N LEU A 90 10.61 -9.14 2.95
CA LEU A 90 9.56 -10.07 2.55
C LEU A 90 9.99 -10.98 1.40
N ASN A 91 10.82 -10.47 0.49
CA ASN A 91 11.39 -11.24 -0.61
C ASN A 91 12.68 -10.59 -1.14
N PRO A 92 13.87 -11.18 -0.87
CA PRO A 92 15.16 -10.61 -1.31
C PRO A 92 15.36 -10.51 -2.83
N ALA A 93 14.55 -11.21 -3.63
CA ALA A 93 14.60 -11.16 -5.09
C ALA A 93 13.86 -9.94 -5.68
N VAL A 94 13.14 -9.17 -4.86
CA VAL A 94 12.43 -7.96 -5.32
C VAL A 94 13.42 -6.89 -5.73
N ARG A 95 13.15 -6.26 -6.88
CA ARG A 95 13.90 -5.09 -7.38
C ARG A 95 12.99 -3.91 -7.72
N THR A 96 11.68 -4.16 -7.83
CA THR A 96 10.67 -3.12 -8.04
C THR A 96 9.53 -3.30 -7.06
N VAL A 97 9.19 -2.26 -6.30
CA VAL A 97 8.00 -2.19 -5.45
C VAL A 97 6.98 -1.31 -6.13
N ILE A 98 5.77 -1.80 -6.31
CA ILE A 98 4.59 -1.01 -6.68
C ILE A 98 3.72 -0.93 -5.44
N ASP A 99 3.54 0.25 -4.87
CA ASP A 99 2.70 0.47 -3.70
C ASP A 99 1.48 1.28 -4.12
N ILE A 100 0.27 0.72 -3.98
CA ILE A 100 -0.96 1.48 -4.24
C ILE A 100 -1.72 1.63 -2.93
N GLY A 101 -1.61 2.85 -2.38
CA GLY A 101 -2.27 3.26 -1.16
C GLY A 101 -3.67 3.80 -1.39
N GLY A 102 -4.20 4.46 -0.36
CA GLY A 102 -5.52 5.07 -0.40
C GLY A 102 -5.55 6.36 -1.23
N GLN A 103 -4.52 7.20 -1.14
CA GLN A 103 -4.50 8.53 -1.79
C GLN A 103 -3.34 8.72 -2.76
N ASP A 104 -2.35 7.84 -2.71
CA ASP A 104 -1.17 7.89 -3.55
C ASP A 104 -0.84 6.50 -4.12
N SER A 105 0.02 6.51 -5.13
CA SER A 105 0.66 5.30 -5.66
C SER A 105 2.13 5.56 -5.94
N LYS A 106 2.97 4.52 -5.80
CA LYS A 106 4.43 4.63 -5.86
C LYS A 106 5.01 3.49 -6.63
N VAL A 107 6.12 3.77 -7.30
CA VAL A 107 7.03 2.75 -7.84
C VAL A 107 8.40 3.05 -7.29
N ILE A 108 9.04 2.05 -6.68
CA ILE A 108 10.32 2.17 -6.00
C ILE A 108 11.25 1.10 -6.57
N ARG A 109 12.45 1.49 -7.00
CA ARG A 109 13.51 0.56 -7.33
C ARG A 109 14.41 0.35 -6.12
N VAL A 110 14.74 -0.91 -5.88
CA VAL A 110 15.67 -1.30 -4.82
C VAL A 110 16.83 -2.11 -5.38
N ASP A 111 18.01 -1.98 -4.75
CA ASP A 111 19.20 -2.76 -5.08
C ASP A 111 19.19 -4.14 -4.41
N GLU A 112 20.34 -4.83 -4.43
CA GLU A 112 20.49 -6.20 -3.92
C GLU A 112 20.54 -6.28 -2.40
N GLU A 113 20.72 -5.13 -1.75
CA GLU A 113 20.76 -4.92 -0.32
C GLU A 113 19.45 -4.33 0.22
N GLY A 114 18.49 -4.07 -0.68
CA GLY A 114 17.18 -3.51 -0.35
C GLY A 114 17.19 -2.00 -0.11
N ALA A 115 18.26 -1.29 -0.47
CA ALA A 115 18.32 0.16 -0.44
C ALA A 115 17.62 0.76 -1.67
N VAL A 116 17.03 1.94 -1.48
CA VAL A 116 16.28 2.63 -2.54
C VAL A 116 17.25 3.24 -3.53
N VAL A 117 17.14 2.84 -4.80
CA VAL A 117 17.91 3.38 -5.91
C VAL A 117 17.22 4.60 -6.51
N ASP A 118 15.91 4.50 -6.72
CA ASP A 118 15.12 5.52 -7.39
C ASP A 118 13.62 5.31 -7.10
N PHE A 119 12.80 6.35 -7.26
CA PHE A 119 11.36 6.22 -7.07
C PHE A 119 10.56 7.26 -7.86
N LEU A 120 9.32 6.90 -8.21
CA LEU A 120 8.30 7.83 -8.66
C LEU A 120 7.03 7.65 -7.82
N MET A 121 6.34 8.76 -7.60
CA MET A 121 5.09 8.78 -6.84
C MET A 121 4.06 9.65 -7.54
N ASN A 122 2.80 9.22 -7.47
CA ASN A 122 1.63 10.03 -7.78
C ASN A 122 0.85 10.27 -6.49
N ASP A 123 0.94 11.49 -5.96
CA ASP A 123 0.30 11.96 -4.73
C ASP A 123 -0.71 13.10 -4.95
N LYS A 124 -0.77 13.65 -6.17
CA LYS A 124 -1.66 14.77 -6.52
C LYS A 124 -2.98 14.35 -7.14
N CYS A 125 -3.11 13.09 -7.55
CA CYS A 125 -4.26 12.60 -8.31
C CYS A 125 -4.80 11.31 -7.72
N ALA A 126 -6.11 11.26 -7.45
CA ALA A 126 -6.78 10.07 -6.97
C ALA A 126 -6.84 8.95 -8.03
N ALA A 127 -6.73 9.28 -9.32
CA ALA A 127 -6.72 8.28 -10.39
C ALA A 127 -5.57 7.28 -10.21
N GLY A 128 -5.88 5.98 -10.23
CA GLY A 128 -4.92 4.92 -9.99
C GLY A 128 -4.60 4.63 -8.52
N THR A 129 -5.44 5.10 -7.58
CA THR A 129 -5.29 4.83 -6.13
C THR A 129 -6.54 4.16 -5.55
N GLY A 130 -6.48 3.76 -4.29
CA GLY A 130 -7.63 3.21 -3.58
C GLY A 130 -8.82 4.17 -3.51
N ARG A 131 -8.58 5.49 -3.46
CA ARG A 131 -9.65 6.50 -3.45
C ARG A 131 -10.45 6.49 -4.75
N PHE A 132 -9.78 6.30 -5.89
CA PHE A 132 -10.49 6.11 -7.16
C PHE A 132 -11.41 4.89 -7.08
N LEU A 133 -10.91 3.74 -6.66
CA LEU A 133 -11.72 2.52 -6.55
C LEU A 133 -12.89 2.68 -5.58
N GLN A 134 -12.72 3.40 -4.46
CA GLN A 134 -13.79 3.68 -3.51
C GLN A 134 -14.91 4.54 -4.13
N VAL A 135 -14.56 5.62 -4.84
CA VAL A 135 -15.56 6.48 -5.50
C VAL A 135 -16.31 5.69 -6.57
N MET A 136 -15.60 4.88 -7.35
CA MET A 136 -16.21 4.11 -8.44
C MET A 136 -17.07 2.96 -7.93
N ALA A 137 -16.66 2.28 -6.86
CA ALA A 137 -17.48 1.27 -6.20
C ALA A 137 -18.78 1.86 -5.67
N HIS A 138 -18.71 3.06 -5.06
CA HIS A 138 -19.89 3.78 -4.61
C HIS A 138 -20.83 4.14 -5.78
N ALA A 139 -20.29 4.64 -6.89
CA ALA A 139 -21.08 4.94 -8.09
C ALA A 139 -21.74 3.69 -8.70
N LEU A 140 -21.08 2.53 -8.59
CA LEU A 140 -21.61 1.23 -8.98
C LEU A 140 -22.57 0.60 -7.95
N GLU A 141 -22.75 1.23 -6.79
CA GLU A 141 -23.52 0.71 -5.65
C GLU A 141 -23.05 -0.69 -5.20
N VAL A 142 -21.74 -0.86 -5.04
CA VAL A 142 -21.10 -2.09 -4.55
C VAL A 142 -20.01 -1.78 -3.53
N ASP A 143 -19.61 -2.77 -2.73
CA ASP A 143 -18.45 -2.60 -1.87
C ASP A 143 -17.15 -2.69 -2.68
N VAL A 144 -16.15 -1.89 -2.31
CA VAL A 144 -14.85 -1.88 -3.00
C VAL A 144 -14.13 -3.23 -2.97
N SER A 145 -14.41 -4.06 -1.96
CA SER A 145 -13.88 -5.42 -1.84
C SER A 145 -14.52 -6.41 -2.83
N GLU A 146 -15.71 -6.10 -3.36
CA GLU A 146 -16.43 -6.94 -4.31
C GLU A 146 -15.99 -6.72 -5.76
N LEU A 147 -15.34 -5.58 -6.06
CA LEU A 147 -14.93 -5.20 -7.43
C LEU A 147 -14.14 -6.31 -8.14
N SER A 148 -13.24 -7.00 -7.45
CA SER A 148 -12.45 -8.08 -8.05
C SER A 148 -13.31 -9.28 -8.46
N GLN A 149 -14.36 -9.59 -7.70
CA GLN A 149 -15.25 -10.70 -7.98
C GLN A 149 -16.20 -10.34 -9.11
N ILE A 150 -16.77 -9.14 -9.07
CA ILE A 150 -17.69 -8.61 -10.08
C ILE A 150 -17.01 -8.51 -11.44
N ALA A 151 -15.77 -8.01 -11.50
CA ALA A 151 -15.03 -7.84 -12.75
C ALA A 151 -14.51 -9.16 -13.37
N ARG A 152 -14.53 -10.27 -12.63
CA ARG A 152 -13.82 -11.49 -13.03
C ARG A 152 -14.45 -12.13 -14.26
N GLY A 153 -13.66 -12.29 -15.31
CA GLY A 153 -14.08 -12.94 -16.56
C GLY A 153 -14.95 -12.06 -17.46
N ALA A 154 -15.18 -10.80 -17.08
CA ALA A 154 -15.94 -9.85 -17.88
C ALA A 154 -15.05 -9.16 -18.92
N GLU A 155 -15.63 -8.85 -20.08
CA GLU A 155 -14.97 -7.98 -21.07
C GLU A 155 -15.01 -6.52 -20.57
N PRO A 156 -13.86 -5.83 -20.49
CA PRO A 156 -13.80 -4.50 -19.91
C PRO A 156 -14.47 -3.45 -20.81
N ARG A 157 -15.38 -2.67 -20.23
CA ARG A 157 -15.90 -1.46 -20.88
C ARG A 157 -14.83 -0.37 -20.83
N SER A 158 -14.59 0.32 -21.95
CA SER A 158 -13.64 1.44 -21.96
C SER A 158 -14.13 2.57 -21.06
N ILE A 159 -13.22 3.10 -20.24
CA ILE A 159 -13.43 4.29 -19.42
C ILE A 159 -12.37 5.30 -19.85
N ASN A 160 -12.81 6.34 -20.54
CA ASN A 160 -11.92 7.29 -21.21
C ASN A 160 -11.48 8.42 -20.27
N SER A 161 -12.26 8.70 -19.23
CA SER A 161 -11.99 9.78 -18.29
C SER A 161 -10.83 9.46 -17.36
N MET A 162 -9.79 10.30 -17.41
CA MET A 162 -8.62 10.20 -16.53
C MET A 162 -8.84 10.81 -15.15
N CYS A 163 -9.80 11.73 -15.01
CA CYS A 163 -10.14 12.39 -13.75
C CYS A 163 -11.19 11.59 -12.99
N THR A 164 -11.00 11.35 -11.70
CA THR A 164 -11.96 10.61 -10.85
C THR A 164 -13.36 11.20 -10.91
N VAL A 165 -13.51 12.53 -10.94
CA VAL A 165 -14.83 13.19 -11.00
C VAL A 165 -15.55 12.92 -12.32
N PHE A 166 -14.82 12.96 -13.45
CA PHE A 166 -15.41 12.69 -14.76
C PHE A 166 -15.64 11.21 -14.99
N ALA A 167 -14.75 10.34 -14.47
CA ALA A 167 -14.93 8.90 -14.50
C ALA A 167 -16.18 8.47 -13.73
N GLU A 168 -16.52 9.13 -12.63
CA GLU A 168 -17.75 8.86 -11.87
C GLU A 168 -18.98 9.16 -12.72
N SER A 169 -18.99 10.31 -13.41
CA SER A 169 -20.07 10.66 -14.34
C SER A 169 -20.18 9.67 -15.51
N GLU A 170 -19.04 9.25 -16.08
CA GLU A 170 -18.98 8.26 -17.16
C GLU A 170 -19.51 6.89 -16.70
N VAL A 171 -19.19 6.45 -15.48
CA VAL A 171 -19.73 5.21 -14.89
C VAL A 171 -21.26 5.28 -14.78
N VAL A 172 -21.81 6.39 -14.29
CA VAL A 172 -23.26 6.59 -14.19
C VAL A 172 -23.92 6.57 -15.57
N SER A 173 -23.31 7.21 -16.57
CA SER A 173 -23.80 7.17 -17.96
C SER A 173 -23.80 5.76 -18.54
N LEU A 174 -22.70 5.01 -18.36
CA LEU A 174 -22.60 3.62 -18.84
C LEU A 174 -23.66 2.71 -18.20
N MET A 175 -23.96 2.90 -16.91
CA MET A 175 -25.05 2.19 -16.25
C MET A 175 -26.41 2.54 -16.86
N ALA A 176 -26.67 3.82 -17.13
CA ALA A 176 -27.91 4.27 -17.77
C ALA A 176 -28.06 3.75 -19.21
N GLU A 177 -26.96 3.55 -19.92
CA GLU A 177 -26.90 2.91 -21.24
C GLU A 177 -27.11 1.38 -21.19
N GLY A 178 -27.20 0.79 -20.00
CA GLY A 178 -27.42 -0.64 -19.81
C GLY A 178 -26.15 -1.49 -19.80
N ALA A 179 -24.96 -0.89 -19.63
CA ALA A 179 -23.74 -1.67 -19.42
C ALA A 179 -23.79 -2.41 -18.08
N SER A 180 -23.38 -3.67 -18.08
CA SER A 180 -23.31 -4.53 -16.89
C SER A 180 -22.31 -3.99 -15.86
N LYS A 181 -22.57 -4.18 -14.56
CA LYS A 181 -21.63 -3.79 -13.50
C LYS A 181 -20.29 -4.51 -13.64
N GLU A 182 -20.32 -5.74 -14.13
CA GLU A 182 -19.18 -6.62 -14.41
C GLU A 182 -18.22 -5.99 -15.43
N SER A 183 -18.72 -5.56 -16.59
CA SER A 183 -17.91 -4.93 -17.63
C SER A 183 -17.37 -3.56 -17.21
N ILE A 184 -18.14 -2.76 -16.47
CA ILE A 184 -17.67 -1.48 -15.93
C ILE A 184 -16.58 -1.71 -14.87
N ALA A 185 -16.78 -2.65 -13.94
CA ALA A 185 -15.78 -2.99 -12.93
C ALA A 185 -14.47 -3.47 -13.56
N ALA A 186 -14.53 -4.32 -14.59
CA ALA A 186 -13.35 -4.73 -15.34
C ALA A 186 -12.63 -3.54 -16.01
N GLY A 187 -13.38 -2.60 -16.59
CA GLY A 187 -12.84 -1.34 -17.13
C GLY A 187 -12.13 -0.49 -16.08
N LEU A 188 -12.72 -0.36 -14.89
CA LEU A 188 -12.16 0.41 -13.78
C LEU A 188 -10.83 -0.16 -13.29
N LEU A 189 -10.75 -1.49 -13.12
CA LEU A 189 -9.51 -2.16 -12.73
C LEU A 189 -8.44 -2.01 -13.80
N GLN A 190 -8.82 -2.12 -15.08
CA GLN A 190 -7.91 -1.89 -16.21
C GLN A 190 -7.37 -0.45 -16.23
N SER A 191 -8.19 0.54 -15.89
CA SER A 191 -7.76 1.94 -15.77
C SER A 191 -6.71 2.13 -14.68
N VAL A 192 -6.86 1.49 -13.51
CA VAL A 192 -5.85 1.51 -12.44
C VAL A 192 -4.54 0.84 -12.90
N VAL A 193 -4.64 -0.30 -13.58
CA VAL A 193 -3.49 -1.03 -14.15
C VAL A 193 -2.74 -0.17 -15.16
N ASN A 194 -3.46 0.49 -16.08
CA ASN A 194 -2.86 1.36 -17.10
C ASN A 194 -2.13 2.55 -16.47
N LYS A 195 -2.72 3.16 -15.43
CA LYS A 195 -2.09 4.27 -14.70
C LYS A 195 -0.82 3.82 -13.97
N THR A 196 -0.88 2.67 -13.32
CA THR A 196 0.26 2.07 -12.61
C THR A 196 1.38 1.70 -13.58
N TYR A 197 1.05 1.09 -14.72
CA TYR A 197 2.00 0.79 -15.79
C TYR A 197 2.68 2.04 -16.32
N SER A 198 1.92 3.13 -16.55
CA SER A 198 2.50 4.42 -16.99
C SER A 198 3.51 4.97 -16.00
N LEU A 199 3.27 4.83 -14.69
CA LEU A 199 4.23 5.23 -13.66
C LEU A 199 5.46 4.32 -13.62
N ALA A 200 5.24 3.00 -13.68
CA ALA A 200 6.31 2.00 -13.59
C ALA A 200 7.24 2.00 -14.81
N SER A 201 6.68 2.11 -16.03
CA SER A 201 7.44 2.17 -17.27
C SER A 201 8.37 3.39 -17.35
N ARG A 202 7.98 4.53 -16.75
CA ARG A 202 8.81 5.73 -16.68
C ARG A 202 10.03 5.58 -15.77
N LEU A 203 9.89 4.84 -14.67
CA LEU A 203 11.01 4.56 -13.76
C LEU A 203 11.92 3.44 -14.30
N GLY A 204 11.33 2.53 -15.09
CA GLY A 204 11.96 1.30 -15.54
C GLY A 204 11.72 0.18 -14.53
N ILE A 205 11.18 -0.95 -14.99
CA ILE A 205 10.90 -2.11 -14.15
C ILE A 205 12.12 -3.03 -14.19
N GLN A 206 12.54 -3.50 -13.02
CA GLN A 206 13.63 -4.45 -12.89
C GLN A 206 13.23 -5.61 -11.99
N GLY A 207 13.72 -6.80 -12.36
CA GLY A 207 13.59 -8.03 -11.58
C GLY A 207 12.15 -8.36 -11.19
N LYS A 208 12.01 -8.98 -10.02
CA LYS A 208 10.72 -9.35 -9.46
C LYS A 208 9.99 -8.11 -8.94
N VAL A 209 8.71 -8.01 -9.28
CA VAL A 209 7.83 -6.92 -8.83
C VAL A 209 7.11 -7.35 -7.56
N PHE A 210 7.16 -6.53 -6.52
CA PHE A 210 6.32 -6.68 -5.34
C PHE A 210 5.19 -5.65 -5.38
N PHE A 211 3.94 -6.11 -5.31
CA PHE A 211 2.78 -5.25 -5.23
C PHE A 211 2.28 -5.14 -3.79
N SER A 212 2.40 -3.94 -3.22
CA SER A 212 2.06 -3.60 -1.83
C SER A 212 0.91 -2.59 -1.71
N GLY A 213 0.52 -2.30 -0.46
CA GLY A 213 -0.51 -1.33 -0.15
C GLY A 213 -1.91 -1.95 0.02
N GLY A 214 -2.91 -1.10 0.23
CA GLY A 214 -4.29 -1.55 0.48
C GLY A 214 -4.95 -2.15 -0.75
N VAL A 215 -4.61 -1.63 -1.94
CA VAL A 215 -5.19 -2.06 -3.21
C VAL A 215 -4.65 -3.43 -3.67
N ALA A 216 -3.48 -3.85 -3.17
CA ALA A 216 -2.92 -5.19 -3.41
C ALA A 216 -3.80 -6.33 -2.85
N ARG A 217 -4.83 -6.03 -2.06
CA ARG A 217 -5.86 -7.00 -1.63
C ARG A 217 -6.80 -7.43 -2.75
N ASN A 218 -6.85 -6.69 -3.87
CA ASN A 218 -7.66 -7.05 -5.02
C ASN A 218 -6.86 -8.04 -5.89
N PRO A 219 -7.21 -9.34 -5.90
CA PRO A 219 -6.41 -10.36 -6.58
C PRO A 219 -6.44 -10.20 -8.10
N LEU A 220 -7.52 -9.67 -8.68
CA LEU A 220 -7.58 -9.43 -10.11
C LEU A 220 -6.60 -8.32 -10.55
N LEU A 221 -6.35 -7.32 -9.70
CA LEU A 221 -5.36 -6.28 -10.00
C LEU A 221 -3.93 -6.81 -10.07
N SER A 222 -3.54 -7.75 -9.21
CA SER A 222 -2.21 -8.37 -9.30
C SER A 222 -2.04 -9.15 -10.60
N ASP A 223 -3.07 -9.88 -11.01
CA ASP A 223 -3.06 -10.67 -12.25
C ASP A 223 -2.96 -9.76 -13.48
N LEU A 224 -3.80 -8.71 -13.55
CA LEU A 224 -3.79 -7.73 -14.63
C LEU A 224 -2.48 -6.94 -14.68
N LEU A 225 -1.90 -6.58 -13.53
CA LEU A 225 -0.58 -5.97 -13.47
C LEU A 225 0.49 -6.90 -14.01
N GLY A 226 0.51 -8.17 -13.60
CA GLY A 226 1.48 -9.14 -14.11
C GLY A 226 1.42 -9.31 -15.62
N GLN A 227 0.20 -9.42 -16.16
CA GLN A 227 -0.03 -9.45 -17.61
C GLN A 227 0.46 -8.18 -18.30
N LYS A 228 0.12 -7.00 -17.76
CA LYS A 228 0.48 -5.71 -18.38
C LYS A 228 1.98 -5.41 -18.33
N LEU A 229 2.64 -5.81 -17.26
CA LEU A 229 4.08 -5.61 -17.03
C LEU A 229 4.93 -6.73 -17.65
N ASN A 230 4.30 -7.81 -18.13
CA ASN A 230 4.95 -9.03 -18.62
C ASN A 230 5.99 -9.59 -17.63
N THR A 231 5.61 -9.66 -16.35
CA THR A 231 6.47 -10.16 -15.27
C THR A 231 5.64 -10.75 -14.14
N GLU A 232 6.26 -11.58 -13.31
CA GLU A 232 5.62 -12.10 -12.09
C GLU A 232 5.45 -10.98 -11.06
N VAL A 233 4.22 -10.80 -10.59
CA VAL A 233 3.89 -9.87 -9.51
C VAL A 233 3.71 -10.67 -8.22
N PHE A 234 4.63 -10.48 -7.28
CA PHE A 234 4.55 -11.04 -5.94
C PHE A 234 3.61 -10.20 -5.08
N VAL A 235 2.74 -10.86 -4.34
CA VAL A 235 1.88 -10.24 -3.31
C VAL A 235 2.04 -11.03 -2.01
N SER A 236 2.40 -10.34 -0.93
CA SER A 236 2.53 -10.94 0.39
C SER A 236 1.22 -10.81 1.18
N PRO A 237 0.87 -11.77 2.06
CA PRO A 237 -0.17 -11.57 3.07
C PRO A 237 0.10 -10.36 4.00
N LEU A 238 1.34 -9.87 4.03
CA LEU A 238 1.78 -8.71 4.80
C LEU A 238 1.91 -7.42 3.96
N SER A 239 1.40 -7.40 2.72
CA SER A 239 1.55 -6.28 1.78
C SER A 239 1.10 -4.93 2.33
N GLN A 240 0.05 -4.89 3.14
CA GLN A 240 -0.41 -3.65 3.79
C GLN A 240 0.52 -3.16 4.90
N PHE A 241 1.33 -4.04 5.48
CA PHE A 241 2.24 -3.75 6.58
C PHE A 241 3.64 -3.39 6.09
N ASN A 242 3.91 -3.39 4.79
CA ASN A 242 5.25 -3.26 4.22
C ASN A 242 6.04 -2.07 4.80
N GLY A 243 5.45 -0.87 4.83
CA GLY A 243 6.07 0.31 5.43
C GLY A 243 6.37 0.15 6.93
N ALA A 244 5.43 -0.40 7.69
CA ALA A 244 5.64 -0.64 9.13
C ALA A 244 6.73 -1.70 9.40
N ILE A 245 6.81 -2.73 8.56
CA ILE A 245 7.87 -3.75 8.60
C ILE A 245 9.23 -3.08 8.37
N GLY A 246 9.37 -2.30 7.30
CA GLY A 246 10.61 -1.58 7.03
C GLY A 246 11.02 -0.62 8.14
N ALA A 247 10.06 0.09 8.72
CA ALA A 247 10.32 0.96 9.87
C ALA A 247 10.84 0.19 11.09
N ALA A 248 10.20 -0.94 11.44
CA ALA A 248 10.63 -1.79 12.56
C ALA A 248 12.04 -2.35 12.33
N LEU A 249 12.34 -2.82 11.12
CA LEU A 249 13.66 -3.34 10.74
C LEU A 249 14.75 -2.27 10.83
N ILE A 250 14.48 -1.06 10.34
CA ILE A 250 15.43 0.06 10.44
C ILE A 250 15.71 0.41 11.90
N GLY A 251 14.68 0.40 12.76
CA GLY A 251 14.86 0.61 14.20
C GLY A 251 15.70 -0.50 14.83
N TYR A 252 15.47 -1.75 14.46
CA TYR A 252 16.25 -2.88 14.98
C TYR A 252 17.71 -2.84 14.53
N GLU A 253 17.97 -2.51 13.26
CA GLU A 253 19.33 -2.33 12.73
C GLU A 253 20.09 -1.22 13.44
N HIS A 254 19.41 -0.16 13.89
CA HIS A 254 20.01 0.89 14.68
C HIS A 254 20.40 0.40 16.08
N LEU A 255 19.55 -0.40 16.72
CA LEU A 255 19.81 -0.99 18.04
C LEU A 255 21.00 -1.95 18.08
N ILE A 256 21.29 -2.66 16.98
CA ILE A 256 22.41 -3.62 16.92
C ILE A 256 23.74 -2.99 16.46
N LYS A 257 23.69 -1.81 15.84
CA LYS A 257 24.88 -1.08 15.36
C LYS A 257 25.37 -0.03 16.36
N GLY A 258 24.51 0.39 17.29
CA GLY A 258 24.85 1.27 18.42
C GLY A 258 25.16 0.47 19.67
#